data_AF-A0A5C5YYQ7-F1
#
_entry.id   AF-A0A5C5YYQ7-F1
#
_cell.length_a   1.000
_cell.length_b   1.000
_cell.length_c   1.000
_cell.angle_alpha   90.00
_cell.angle_beta   90.00
_cell.angle_gamma   90.00
#
_symmetry.space_group_name_H-M   'P 1'
#
loop_
_entity.id
_entity.type
_entity.pdbx_description
1 polymer ?
#
loop_
_entity_poly.entity_id
_entity_poly.type
_entity_poly.pdbx_seq_one_letter_code
_entity_poly.pdbx_strand_id
1 'polypeptide(L)'
;MAKKKVSKATVKKSSSKKKSLTLNDIYDQVSRKADTQGVKINVAETKRVLACFFDALEDYRSADAFDFIAKGLKRAGTRRR
;
A
#
# COMPACT_ATOMS: atom_id res chain seq x y z
N MET A 1 21.13 -53.42 -7.08
CA MET A 1 20.18 -52.72 -6.19
C MET A 1 20.47 -51.21 -6.19
N ALA A 2 19.42 -50.41 -6.39
CA ALA A 2 19.23 -48.98 -6.12
C ALA A 2 20.35 -47.94 -6.38
N LYS A 3 20.30 -47.28 -7.54
CA LYS A 3 20.87 -45.93 -7.75
C LYS A 3 19.94 -44.88 -7.11
N LYS A 4 20.36 -44.27 -6.01
CA LYS A 4 19.65 -43.20 -5.30
C LYS A 4 19.78 -41.88 -6.07
N LYS A 5 18.76 -41.52 -6.86
CA LYS A 5 18.64 -40.19 -7.50
C LYS A 5 18.31 -39.15 -6.42
N VAL A 6 19.26 -38.26 -6.17
CA VAL A 6 19.08 -37.05 -5.36
C VAL A 6 18.24 -36.06 -6.15
N SER A 7 16.94 -35.99 -5.87
CA SER A 7 16.05 -34.96 -6.35
C SER A 7 16.35 -33.66 -5.61
N LYS A 8 17.23 -32.84 -6.20
CA LYS A 8 17.46 -31.45 -5.78
C LYS A 8 16.16 -30.68 -5.99
N ALA A 9 15.45 -30.45 -4.89
CA ALA A 9 14.23 -29.65 -4.83
C ALA A 9 14.46 -28.33 -5.57
N THR A 10 13.70 -28.14 -6.65
CA THR A 10 13.59 -26.87 -7.35
C THR A 10 12.95 -25.88 -6.39
N VAL A 11 13.77 -24.99 -5.84
CA VAL A 11 13.31 -23.77 -5.18
C VAL A 11 12.50 -23.00 -6.21
N LYS A 12 11.17 -23.14 -6.18
CA LYS A 12 10.23 -22.27 -6.88
C LYS A 12 10.47 -20.87 -6.30
N LYS A 13 11.31 -20.10 -6.97
CA LYS A 13 11.37 -18.65 -6.85
C LYS A 13 9.96 -18.17 -7.18
N SER A 14 9.16 -17.88 -6.15
CA SER A 14 7.84 -17.32 -6.31
C SER A 14 8.05 -15.97 -6.97
N SER A 15 7.85 -15.93 -8.28
CA SER A 15 7.63 -14.69 -8.98
C SER A 15 6.40 -14.10 -8.32
N SER A 16 6.62 -13.08 -7.47
CA SER A 16 5.57 -12.22 -6.98
C SER A 16 4.98 -11.52 -8.19
N LYS A 17 4.03 -12.21 -8.84
CA LYS A 17 3.10 -11.63 -9.79
C LYS A 17 2.58 -10.40 -9.08
N LYS A 18 2.96 -9.20 -9.51
CA LYS A 18 2.43 -7.95 -8.99
C LYS A 18 0.92 -8.09 -9.12
N LYS A 19 0.23 -8.48 -8.05
CA LYS A 19 -1.21 -8.36 -7.97
C LYS A 19 -1.46 -6.91 -8.32
N SER A 20 -2.35 -6.67 -9.28
CA SER A 20 -2.93 -5.36 -9.48
C SER A 20 -3.40 -4.89 -8.10
N LEU A 21 -2.64 -3.99 -7.49
CA LEU A 21 -2.95 -3.48 -6.17
C LEU A 21 -4.30 -2.79 -6.30
N THR A 22 -5.29 -3.31 -5.58
CA THR A 22 -6.60 -2.69 -5.52
C THR A 22 -6.55 -1.47 -4.61
N LEU A 23 -7.52 -0.56 -4.73
CA LEU A 23 -7.66 0.56 -3.78
C LEU A 23 -7.70 0.06 -2.32
N ASN A 24 -8.38 -1.07 -2.07
CA ASN A 24 -8.43 -1.69 -0.76
C ASN A 24 -7.05 -2.15 -0.26
N ASP A 25 -6.19 -2.70 -1.13
CA ASP A 25 -4.83 -3.09 -0.74
C ASP A 25 -3.99 -1.88 -0.32
N ILE A 26 -4.21 -0.72 -0.95
CA ILE A 26 -3.56 0.54 -0.54
C ILE A 26 -4.11 0.99 0.81
N TYR A 27 -5.42 0.91 1.04
CA TYR A 27 -6.02 1.31 2.31
C TYR A 27 -5.50 0.48 3.48
N ASP A 28 -5.37 -0.83 3.29
CA ASP A 28 -4.81 -1.73 4.31
C ASP A 28 -3.32 -1.43 4.55
N GLN A 29 -2.55 -1.08 3.51
CA GLN A 29 -1.16 -0.63 3.69
C GLN A 29 -1.04 0.68 4.46
N VAL A 30 -1.94 1.64 4.20
CA VAL A 30 -1.96 2.91 4.94
C VAL A 30 -2.30 2.65 6.40
N SER A 31 -3.29 1.80 6.68
CA SER A 31 -3.66 1.44 8.05
C SER A 31 -2.48 0.84 8.82
N ARG A 32 -1.74 -0.10 8.22
CA ARG A 32 -0.53 -0.68 8.82
C ARG A 32 0.60 0.32 9.05
N LYS A 33 0.72 1.35 8.21
CA LYS A 33 1.74 2.41 8.37
C LYS A 33 1.32 3.47 9.39
N ALA A 34 0.03 3.71 9.54
CA ALA A 34 -0.56 4.64 10.48
C ALA A 34 -0.59 4.06 11.89
N ASP A 35 -0.81 2.74 12.01
CA ASP A 35 -0.70 1.97 13.25
C ASP A 35 0.75 2.03 13.75
N THR A 36 0.98 2.96 14.67
CA THR A 36 2.28 3.24 15.27
C THR A 36 2.11 3.19 16.79
N GLN A 37 3.19 2.86 17.51
CA GLN A 37 3.17 2.80 18.97
C GLN A 37 2.71 4.16 19.53
N GLY A 38 1.46 4.23 19.99
CA GLY A 38 0.83 5.44 20.54
C GLY A 38 -0.50 5.84 19.89
N VAL A 39 -0.80 5.34 18.69
CA VAL A 39 -2.05 5.67 17.97
C VAL A 39 -2.69 4.39 17.46
N LYS A 40 -3.68 3.87 18.20
CA LYS A 40 -4.52 2.75 17.76
C LYS A 40 -5.58 3.26 16.79
N ILE A 41 -5.21 3.45 15.54
CA ILE A 41 -6.17 3.76 14.48
C ILE A 41 -6.77 2.45 13.98
N ASN A 42 -8.10 2.35 13.96
CA ASN A 42 -8.77 1.20 13.39
C ASN A 42 -8.66 1.22 11.85
N VAL A 43 -8.64 0.04 11.22
CA VAL A 43 -8.65 -0.13 9.76
C VAL A 43 -9.88 0.56 9.16
N ALA A 44 -11.04 0.43 9.82
CA ALA A 44 -12.29 1.06 9.39
C ALA A 44 -12.20 2.60 9.41
N GLU A 45 -11.57 3.18 10.43
CA GLU A 45 -11.35 4.62 10.54
C GLU A 45 -10.37 5.11 9.47
N THR A 46 -9.29 4.36 9.23
CA THR A 46 -8.34 4.68 8.14
C THR A 46 -9.05 4.74 6.79
N LYS A 47 -9.92 3.76 6.52
CA LYS A 47 -10.69 3.70 5.27
C LYS A 47 -11.64 4.88 5.13
N ARG A 48 -12.31 5.28 6.23
CA ARG A 48 -13.16 6.48 6.25
C ARG A 48 -12.36 7.75 6.00
N VAL A 49 -11.22 7.92 6.65
CA VAL A 49 -10.36 9.10 6.47
C VAL A 49 -9.86 9.19 5.02
N LEU A 50 -9.48 8.08 4.40
CA LEU A 50 -9.08 8.07 2.98
C LEU A 50 -10.25 8.37 2.05
N ALA A 51 -11.45 7.85 2.33
CA ALA A 51 -12.64 8.19 1.55
C ALA A 51 -12.92 9.69 1.60
N CYS A 52 -12.98 10.28 2.81
CA CYS A 52 -13.17 11.72 2.98
C CYS A 52 -12.06 12.55 2.33
N PHE A 53 -10.83 12.04 2.25
CA PHE A 53 -9.75 12.71 1.52
C PHE A 53 -10.04 12.77 0.02
N PHE A 54 -10.57 11.70 -0.59
CA PHE A 54 -10.97 11.73 -2.00
C PHE A 54 -12.23 12.55 -2.23
N ASP A 55 -13.21 12.50 -1.32
CA ASP A 55 -14.39 13.36 -1.38
C ASP A 55 -13.98 14.84 -1.37
N ALA A 56 -13.04 15.22 -0.49
CA ALA A 56 -12.50 16.58 -0.46
C ALA A 56 -11.71 16.95 -1.73
N LEU A 57 -11.16 15.98 -2.47
CA LEU A 57 -10.49 16.22 -3.74
C LEU A 57 -11.49 16.31 -4.92
N GLU A 58 -12.69 15.74 -4.78
CA GLU A 58 -13.75 15.79 -5.80
C GLU A 58 -14.24 17.22 -6.04
N ASP A 59 -14.23 18.06 -5.02
CA ASP A 59 -14.61 19.48 -5.10
C ASP A 59 -13.64 20.33 -5.96
N TYR A 60 -12.48 19.78 -6.33
CA TYR A 60 -11.47 20.46 -7.13
C TYR A 60 -11.48 19.98 -8.58
N ARG A 61 -11.01 20.83 -9.50
CA ARG A 61 -10.70 20.38 -10.86
C ARG A 61 -9.63 19.30 -10.79
N SER A 62 -9.73 18.30 -11.66
CA SER A 62 -8.84 17.13 -11.64
C SER A 62 -7.36 17.50 -11.63
N ALA A 63 -6.97 18.54 -12.38
CA ALA A 63 -5.59 19.04 -12.41
C ALA A 63 -5.09 19.52 -11.04
N ASP A 64 -5.93 20.26 -10.30
CA ASP A 64 -5.60 20.79 -8.98
C ASP A 64 -5.57 19.66 -7.94
N ALA A 65 -6.51 18.72 -8.02
CA ALA A 65 -6.53 17.51 -7.19
C ALA A 65 -5.23 16.70 -7.33
N PHE A 66 -4.76 16.49 -8.56
CA PHE A 66 -3.48 15.80 -8.80
C PHE A 66 -2.26 16.61 -8.32
N ASP A 67 -2.31 17.93 -8.39
CA ASP A 67 -1.25 18.80 -7.85
C ASP A 67 -1.16 18.68 -6.32
N PHE A 68 -2.28 18.61 -5.61
CA PHE A 68 -2.30 18.32 -4.17
C PHE A 68 -1.68 16.96 -3.84
N ILE A 69 -2.01 15.92 -4.61
CA ILE A 69 -1.39 14.59 -4.46
C ILE A 69 0.12 14.67 -4.70
N ALA A 70 0.57 15.34 -5.76
CA ALA A 70 1.99 15.49 -6.07
C ALA A 70 2.76 16.21 -4.95
N LYS A 71 2.20 17.31 -4.42
CA LYS A 71 2.73 18.03 -3.26
C LYS A 71 2.78 17.13 -2.01
N GLY A 72 1.73 16.35 -1.78
CA GLY A 72 1.64 15.38 -0.68
C GLY A 72 2.74 14.31 -0.77
N LEU A 73 2.97 13.75 -1.97
CA LEU A 73 4.04 12.77 -2.23
C LEU A 73 5.42 13.37 -2.04
N LYS A 74 5.68 14.60 -2.51
CA LYS A 74 6.95 15.30 -2.29
C LYS A 74 7.24 15.46 -0.80
N ARG A 75 6.22 15.86 -0.01
CA ARG A 75 6.33 15.99 1.45
C ARG A 75 6.45 14.65 2.17
N ALA A 76 5.88 13.57 1.65
CA ALA A 76 6.12 12.23 2.19
C ALA A 76 7.56 11.76 1.94
N GLY A 77 8.12 12.10 0.77
CA GLY A 77 9.52 11.82 0.44
C GLY A 77 10.54 12.47 1.38
N THR A 78 10.22 13.64 1.94
CA THR A 78 11.07 14.29 2.97
C THR A 78 10.89 13.71 4.37
N ARG A 79 9.79 12.98 4.64
CA ARG A 79 9.56 12.27 5.91
C ARG A 79 10.20 10.88 5.95
N ARG A 80 11.16 10.58 5.07
CA ARG A 80 11.90 9.31 5.10
C ARG A 80 12.44 9.07 6.51
N ARG A 81 11.74 8.18 7.24
CA ARG A 81 12.18 7.51 8.45
C ARG A 81 13.24 6.48 8.08
#